data_AF-A0A7Y5GM51-F1
#
_entry.id   AF-A0A7Y5GM51-F1
#
_cell.length_a   1.000
_cell.length_b   1.000
_cell.length_c   1.000
_cell.angle_alpha   90.00
_cell.angle_beta   90.00
_cell.angle_gamma   90.00
#
_symmetry.space_group_name_H-M   'P 1'
#
loop_
_entity.id
_entity.type
_entity.pdbx_description
1 polymer ?
#
loop_
_entity_poly.entity_id
_entity_poly.type
_entity_poly.pdbx_seq_one_letter_code
_entity_poly.pdbx_strand_id
1 'polypeptide(L)'
;MKVILPVFLSTVWISVSEFIRNEFLFKSYWVSHYEQMGLKFPDAPVNGAMWGVWAVIFSAIIYYISKKHTLTETFILSWVLGFVLMWIVIGNLGVLPFGLLFAAVPLSLLEAYVAAFIIFKLAKK
;
A
#
# COMPACT_ATOMS: atom_id res chain seq x y z
N MET A 1 12.91 6.71 -20.76
CA MET A 1 13.03 7.05 -19.31
C MET A 1 11.76 7.61 -18.65
N LYS A 2 10.85 8.32 -19.36
CA LYS A 2 9.66 8.99 -18.79
C LYS A 2 8.60 8.09 -18.09
N VAL A 3 8.81 6.78 -18.01
CA VAL A 3 7.85 5.81 -17.43
C VAL A 3 8.55 4.93 -16.40
N ILE A 4 9.66 4.30 -16.80
CA ILE A 4 10.42 3.36 -15.97
C ILE A 4 10.90 4.01 -14.68
N LEU A 5 11.51 5.21 -14.75
CA LEU A 5 12.05 5.88 -13.57
C LEU A 5 10.96 6.31 -12.56
N PRO A 6 9.87 6.99 -12.98
CA PRO A 6 8.76 7.31 -12.07
C PRO A 6 8.13 6.09 -11.40
N VAL A 7 7.85 5.03 -12.17
CA VAL A 7 7.25 3.80 -11.63
C VAL A 7 8.22 3.13 -10.66
N PHE A 8 9.49 2.97 -11.03
CA PHE A 8 10.50 2.36 -10.17
C PHE A 8 10.65 3.08 -8.83
N LEU A 9 10.79 4.42 -8.84
CA LEU A 9 10.93 5.19 -7.60
C LEU A 9 9.65 5.16 -6.75
N SER A 10 8.48 5.16 -7.38
CA SER A 10 7.20 4.97 -6.70
C SER A 10 7.13 3.58 -6.03
N THR A 11 7.59 2.53 -6.70
CA THR A 11 7.64 1.16 -6.16
C THR A 11 8.60 1.07 -4.98
N VAL A 12 9.79 1.68 -5.09
CA VAL A 12 10.76 1.73 -3.98
C VAL A 12 10.15 2.42 -2.77
N TRP A 13 9.49 3.56 -2.98
CA TRP A 13 8.81 4.28 -1.90
C TRP A 13 7.72 3.44 -1.23
N ILE A 14 6.82 2.85 -2.00
CA ILE A 14 5.75 1.98 -1.50
C ILE A 14 6.36 0.80 -0.71
N SER A 15 7.36 0.13 -1.28
CA SER A 15 7.99 -1.04 -0.64
C SER A 15 8.65 -0.68 0.70
N VAL A 16 9.34 0.46 0.77
CA VAL A 16 9.94 0.94 2.03
C VAL A 16 8.86 1.30 3.04
N SER A 17 7.79 1.97 2.62
CA SER A 17 6.67 2.33 3.50
C SER A 17 5.96 1.10 4.06
N GLU A 18 5.66 0.12 3.20
CA GLU A 18 5.09 -1.17 3.60
C GLU A 18 6.01 -1.93 4.57
N PHE A 19 7.31 -1.98 4.29
CA PHE A 19 8.26 -2.69 5.16
C PHE A 19 8.32 -2.06 6.55
N ILE A 20 8.48 -0.74 6.62
CA ILE A 20 8.52 -0.02 7.92
C ILE A 20 7.23 -0.28 8.69
N ARG A 21 6.09 -0.17 8.02
CA ARG A 21 4.78 -0.29 8.65
C ARG A 21 4.47 -1.73 9.09
N ASN A 22 4.68 -2.72 8.24
CA ASN A 22 4.32 -4.10 8.53
C ASN A 22 5.33 -4.79 9.45
N GLU A 23 6.63 -4.53 9.29
CA GLU A 23 7.65 -5.23 10.08
C GLU A 23 7.84 -4.59 11.46
N PHE A 24 7.86 -3.26 11.56
CA PHE A 24 8.17 -2.57 12.81
C PHE A 24 6.93 -2.11 13.58
N LEU A 25 5.90 -1.60 12.90
CA LEU A 25 4.74 -1.01 13.58
C LEU A 25 3.62 -2.02 13.82
N PHE A 26 3.31 -2.86 12.83
CA PHE A 26 2.06 -3.61 12.80
C PHE A 26 2.21 -5.11 13.10
N LYS A 27 3.43 -5.65 13.06
CA LYS A 27 3.66 -7.09 13.23
C LYS A 27 3.04 -7.66 14.51
N SER A 28 3.23 -6.98 15.64
CA SER A 28 2.68 -7.41 16.93
C SER A 28 1.15 -7.40 16.95
N TYR A 29 0.50 -6.40 16.34
CA TYR A 29 -0.95 -6.30 16.23
C TYR A 29 -1.52 -7.46 15.39
N TRP A 30 -0.89 -7.76 14.26
CA TRP A 30 -1.29 -8.86 13.40
C TRP A 30 -1.13 -10.23 14.07
N VAL A 31 0.04 -10.48 14.68
CA VAL A 31 0.32 -11.74 15.37
C VAL A 31 -0.67 -11.95 16.51
N SER A 32 -0.84 -10.95 17.38
CA SER A 32 -1.77 -11.05 18.51
C SER A 32 -3.22 -11.26 18.06
N HIS A 33 -3.66 -10.58 17.00
CA HIS A 33 -5.02 -10.75 16.47
C HIS A 33 -5.24 -12.16 15.89
N TYR A 34 -4.27 -12.68 15.14
CA TYR A 34 -4.37 -14.04 14.60
C TYR A 34 -4.35 -15.10 15.70
N GLU A 35 -3.52 -14.92 16.73
CA GLU A 35 -3.50 -15.79 17.91
C GLU A 35 -4.85 -15.80 18.65
N GLN A 36 -5.50 -14.64 18.80
CA GLN A 36 -6.84 -14.53 19.39
C GLN A 36 -7.92 -15.25 18.56
N MET A 37 -7.73 -15.35 17.24
CA MET A 37 -8.58 -16.14 16.36
C MET A 37 -8.24 -17.65 16.36
N GLY A 38 -7.20 -18.07 17.10
CA GLY A 38 -6.69 -19.45 17.05
C GLY A 38 -5.97 -19.79 15.75
N LEU A 39 -5.50 -18.78 15.01
CA LEU A 39 -4.81 -18.91 13.73
C LEU A 39 -3.33 -18.56 13.87
N LYS A 40 -2.48 -19.15 13.02
CA LYS A 40 -1.09 -18.74 12.88
C LYS A 40 -0.98 -17.58 11.88
N PHE A 41 -0.35 -16.49 12.28
CA PHE A 41 -0.10 -15.37 11.37
C PHE A 41 0.84 -15.81 10.21
N PRO A 42 0.48 -15.56 8.94
CA PRO A 42 1.29 -15.98 7.80
C PRO A 42 2.46 -15.03 7.56
N ASP A 43 3.54 -15.18 8.34
CA ASP A 43 4.76 -14.35 8.30
C ASP A 43 5.89 -14.90 7.42
N ALA A 44 5.62 -15.94 6.62
CA ALA A 44 6.60 -16.54 5.74
C ALA A 44 7.18 -15.52 4.73
N PRO A 45 8.48 -15.59 4.37
CA PRO A 45 9.12 -14.64 3.45
C PRO A 45 8.41 -14.49 2.09
N VAL A 46 7.73 -15.54 1.63
CA VAL A 46 6.93 -15.52 0.39
C VAL A 46 5.83 -14.47 0.44
N ASN A 47 5.21 -14.22 1.61
CA ASN A 47 4.17 -13.20 1.76
C ASN A 47 4.77 -11.79 1.66
N GLY A 48 5.99 -11.59 2.16
CA GLY A 48 6.74 -10.35 1.92
C GLY A 48 7.05 -10.12 0.44
N ALA A 49 7.40 -11.17 -0.30
CA ALA A 49 7.60 -11.07 -1.75
C ALA A 49 6.30 -10.67 -2.49
N MET A 50 5.14 -11.17 -2.03
CA MET A 50 3.84 -10.78 -2.59
C MET A 50 3.52 -9.30 -2.38
N TRP A 51 3.93 -8.71 -1.26
CA TRP A 51 3.86 -7.25 -1.06
C TRP A 51 4.71 -6.49 -2.06
N GLY A 52 5.90 -7.00 -2.40
CA GLY A 52 6.74 -6.42 -3.46
C GLY A 52 6.08 -6.47 -4.84
N VAL A 53 5.45 -7.60 -5.19
CA VAL A 53 4.67 -7.72 -6.43
C VAL A 53 3.50 -6.74 -6.44
N TRP A 54 2.76 -6.65 -5.33
CA TRP A 54 1.68 -5.69 -5.17
C TRP A 54 2.18 -4.25 -5.36
N ALA A 55 3.32 -3.88 -4.77
CA ALA A 55 3.90 -2.53 -4.89
C ALA A 55 4.22 -2.17 -6.36
N VAL A 56 4.79 -3.10 -7.14
CA VAL A 56 5.08 -2.89 -8.57
C VAL A 56 3.79 -2.64 -9.35
N ILE A 57 2.79 -3.50 -9.16
CA ILE A 57 1.49 -3.40 -9.85
C ILE A 57 0.80 -2.09 -9.47
N PHE A 58 0.79 -1.77 -8.17
CA PHE A 58 0.17 -0.57 -7.66
C PHE A 58 0.82 0.70 -8.25
N SER A 59 2.15 0.80 -8.26
CA SER A 59 2.86 1.92 -8.91
C SER A 59 2.52 2.05 -10.40
N ALA A 60 2.39 0.93 -11.12
CA ALA A 60 2.00 0.96 -12.53
C ALA A 60 0.56 1.48 -12.73
N ILE A 61 -0.37 1.09 -11.84
CA ILE A 61 -1.75 1.60 -11.84
C ILE A 61 -1.78 3.09 -11.54
N ILE A 62 -1.06 3.57 -10.51
CA ILE A 62 -0.95 5.00 -10.19
C ILE A 62 -0.46 5.79 -11.42
N TYR A 63 0.57 5.27 -12.10
CA TYR A 63 1.10 5.87 -13.32
C TYR A 63 0.05 5.91 -14.44
N TYR A 64 -0.70 4.84 -14.65
CA TYR A 64 -1.77 4.81 -15.66
C TYR A 64 -2.86 5.85 -15.36
N ILE A 65 -3.33 5.93 -14.11
CA ILE A 65 -4.35 6.91 -13.67
C ILE A 65 -3.83 8.35 -13.87
N SER A 66 -2.57 8.61 -13.51
CA SER A 66 -1.96 9.96 -13.59
C SER A 66 -1.99 10.60 -14.99
N LYS A 67 -2.08 9.79 -16.05
CA LYS A 67 -2.11 10.26 -17.44
C LYS A 67 -3.35 11.09 -17.77
N LYS A 68 -4.47 10.82 -17.10
CA LYS A 68 -5.77 11.43 -17.39
C LYS A 68 -6.34 12.25 -16.23
N HIS A 69 -5.75 12.13 -15.05
CA HIS A 69 -6.27 12.70 -13.82
C HIS A 69 -5.35 13.78 -13.24
N THR A 70 -5.88 14.57 -12.30
CA THR A 70 -5.09 15.49 -11.46
C THR A 70 -4.32 14.73 -10.38
N LEU A 71 -3.39 15.39 -9.69
CA LEU A 71 -2.62 14.76 -8.60
C LEU A 71 -3.57 14.27 -7.50
N THR A 72 -4.50 15.14 -7.09
CA THR A 72 -5.50 14.83 -6.04
C THR A 72 -6.40 13.68 -6.43
N GLU A 73 -6.93 13.67 -7.66
CA GLU A 73 -7.75 12.56 -8.17
C GLU A 73 -6.94 11.24 -8.19
N THR A 74 -5.71 11.29 -8.70
CA THR A 74 -4.84 10.12 -8.76
C THR A 74 -4.55 9.57 -7.37
N PHE A 75 -4.22 10.45 -6.42
CA PHE A 75 -4.00 10.10 -5.03
C PHE A 75 -5.24 9.42 -4.41
N ILE A 76 -6.41 10.06 -4.46
CA ILE A 76 -7.64 9.54 -3.84
C ILE A 76 -8.03 8.20 -4.46
N LEU A 77 -8.05 8.12 -5.80
CA LEU A 77 -8.39 6.88 -6.51
C LEU A 77 -7.41 5.75 -6.17
N SER A 78 -6.12 6.04 -6.14
CA SER A 78 -5.10 5.04 -5.81
C SER A 78 -5.21 4.58 -4.37
N TRP A 79 -5.46 5.48 -3.43
CA TRP A 79 -5.66 5.10 -2.03
C TRP A 79 -6.88 4.19 -1.84
N VAL A 80 -8.00 4.52 -2.50
CA VAL A 80 -9.20 3.67 -2.47
C VAL A 80 -8.91 2.29 -3.07
N LEU A 81 -8.30 2.24 -4.25
CA LEU A 81 -8.03 0.99 -4.96
C LEU A 81 -6.99 0.10 -4.25
N GLY A 82 -5.93 0.71 -3.70
CA GLY A 82 -4.83 -0.02 -3.06
C GLY A 82 -5.13 -0.47 -1.63
N PHE A 83 -5.91 0.31 -0.87
CA PHE A 83 -6.10 0.08 0.56
C PHE A 83 -7.55 -0.15 0.94
N VAL A 84 -8.44 0.79 0.63
CA VAL A 84 -9.83 0.76 1.13
C VAL A 84 -10.55 -0.50 0.65
N LEU A 85 -10.43 -0.83 -0.64
CA LEU A 85 -11.05 -2.04 -1.19
C LEU A 85 -10.53 -3.31 -0.51
N MET A 86 -9.22 -3.39 -0.25
CA MET A 86 -8.62 -4.51 0.48
C MET A 86 -9.20 -4.59 1.90
N TRP A 87 -9.20 -3.49 2.65
CA TRP A 87 -9.72 -3.45 4.03
C TRP A 87 -11.19 -3.83 4.13
N ILE A 88 -12.02 -3.45 3.16
CA ILE A 88 -13.42 -3.89 3.10
C ILE A 88 -13.48 -5.42 3.01
N VAL A 89 -12.69 -6.04 2.12
CA VAL A 89 -12.68 -7.50 1.94
C VAL A 89 -12.17 -8.20 3.19
N ILE A 90 -11.00 -7.81 3.72
CA ILE A 90 -10.40 -8.49 4.87
C ILE A 90 -11.13 -8.17 6.19
N GLY A 91 -11.79 -7.02 6.28
CA GLY A 91 -12.70 -6.67 7.36
C GLY A 91 -13.97 -7.53 7.33
N ASN A 92 -14.55 -7.74 6.15
CA ASN A 92 -15.69 -8.65 5.99
C ASN A 92 -15.34 -10.11 6.33
N LEU A 93 -14.11 -10.55 6.03
CA LEU A 93 -13.61 -11.88 6.42
C LEU A 93 -13.29 -11.99 7.92
N GLY A 94 -13.38 -10.90 8.68
CA GLY A 94 -13.10 -10.88 10.12
C GLY A 94 -11.63 -11.00 10.50
N VAL A 95 -10.71 -10.91 9.52
CA VAL A 95 -9.26 -11.08 9.76
C VAL A 95 -8.50 -9.77 9.94
N LEU A 96 -9.17 -8.62 9.78
CA LEU A 96 -8.59 -7.30 9.94
C LEU A 96 -8.67 -6.84 11.41
N PRO A 97 -7.54 -6.56 12.08
CA PRO A 97 -7.55 -5.92 13.39
C PRO A 97 -7.92 -4.43 13.23
N PHE A 98 -9.19 -4.06 13.48
CA PHE A 98 -9.67 -2.68 13.29
C PHE A 98 -8.86 -1.61 14.05
N GLY A 99 -8.27 -1.95 15.20
CA GLY A 99 -7.39 -1.03 15.95
C GLY A 99 -6.16 -0.58 15.15
N LEU A 100 -5.70 -1.38 14.20
CA LEU A 100 -4.59 -1.06 13.31
C LEU A 100 -4.93 0.10 12.36
N LEU A 101 -6.21 0.31 12.03
CA LEU A 101 -6.64 1.36 11.11
C LEU A 101 -6.32 2.77 11.62
N PHE A 102 -6.23 2.98 12.94
CA PHE A 102 -5.86 4.28 13.51
C PHE A 102 -4.50 4.78 12.99
N ALA A 103 -3.54 3.87 12.84
CA ALA A 103 -2.23 4.17 12.27
C ALA A 103 -2.16 3.87 10.76
N ALA A 104 -2.87 2.86 10.27
CA ALA A 104 -2.80 2.46 8.87
C ALA A 104 -3.46 3.45 7.91
N VAL A 105 -4.56 4.10 8.32
CA VAL A 105 -5.21 5.14 7.51
C VAL A 105 -4.27 6.31 7.22
N PRO A 106 -3.70 7.01 8.22
CA PRO A 106 -2.81 8.15 7.94
C PRO A 106 -1.54 7.73 7.19
N LEU A 107 -0.95 6.57 7.51
CA LEU A 107 0.26 6.10 6.84
C LEU A 107 0.01 5.71 5.38
N SER A 108 -1.10 5.02 5.07
CA SER A 108 -1.45 4.66 3.69
C SER A 108 -1.87 5.86 2.84
N LEU A 109 -2.51 6.87 3.44
CA LEU A 109 -2.78 8.14 2.76
C LEU A 109 -1.47 8.84 2.36
N LEU A 110 -0.50 8.92 3.28
CA LEU A 110 0.82 9.47 3.00
C LEU A 110 1.54 8.66 1.92
N GLU A 111 1.51 7.33 2.02
CA GLU A 111 2.14 6.43 1.06
C GLU A 111 1.59 6.66 -0.36
N ALA A 112 0.25 6.62 -0.52
CA ALA A 112 -0.41 6.82 -1.80
C ALA A 112 -0.17 8.23 -2.36
N TYR A 113 -0.20 9.26 -1.51
CA TYR A 113 0.05 10.63 -1.94
C TYR A 113 1.48 10.82 -2.47
N VAL A 114 2.48 10.36 -1.71
CA VAL A 114 3.89 10.48 -2.12
C VAL A 114 4.18 9.64 -3.37
N ALA A 115 3.61 8.43 -3.47
CA ALA A 115 3.70 7.59 -4.66
C ALA A 115 3.13 8.31 -5.92
N ALA A 116 1.97 8.93 -5.78
CA ALA A 116 1.36 9.73 -6.85
C ALA A 116 2.19 11.00 -7.16
N PHE A 117 2.71 11.68 -6.14
CA PHE A 117 3.55 12.87 -6.29
C PHE A 117 4.85 12.56 -7.06
N ILE A 118 5.55 11.48 -6.73
CA ILE A 118 6.76 11.02 -7.45
C ILE A 118 6.44 10.85 -8.94
N ILE A 119 5.32 10.19 -9.24
CA ILE A 119 4.87 9.95 -10.61
C ILE A 119 4.58 11.26 -11.33
N PHE A 120 3.82 12.18 -10.71
CA PHE A 120 3.51 13.48 -11.31
C PHE A 120 4.77 14.29 -11.58
N LYS A 121 5.68 14.35 -10.60
CA LYS A 121 6.89 15.17 -10.68
C LYS A 121 7.84 14.70 -11.79
N LEU A 122 7.87 13.40 -12.08
CA LEU A 122 8.85 12.80 -12.99
C LEU A 122 8.27 12.40 -14.35
N ALA A 123 6.97 12.15 -14.45
CA ALA A 123 6.32 11.74 -15.69
C ALA A 123 5.54 12.87 -16.38
N LYS A 124 4.93 13.79 -15.61
CA LYS A 124 4.08 14.86 -16.15
C LYS A 124 4.96 16.10 -16.35
N LYS A 125 5.10 16.55 -17.60
CA LYS A 125 5.62 17.88 -17.93
C LYS A 125 4.48 18.88 -17.80
#